data_AF-A0A8D0VPX2-F1
#
_entry.id   AF-A0A8D0VPX2-F1
#
_cell.length_a   1.000
_cell.length_b   1.000
_cell.length_c   1.000
_cell.angle_alpha   90.00
_cell.angle_beta   90.00
_cell.angle_gamma   90.00
#
_symmetry.space_group_name_H-M   'P 1'
#
loop_
_entity.id
_entity.type
_entity.pdbx_description
1 polymer ?
#
loop_
_entity_poly.entity_id
_entity_poly.type
_entity_poly.pdbx_seq_one_letter_code
_entity_poly.pdbx_strand_id
1 'polypeptide(L)'
;EFLTPSGAPGSAMRKQSLRTAALILCILSYLLVGAAVFDALESEAESGRKRLLAQKRSELRRKYGFSTEDYRELERLALQAEPHRAGRQWKFAGSFYFAITVITTIGYGHAAPGTDSGKVFCMFYALLGIPLTLVTFQSLGERLNALVRRLLLAAKRCLGLRRPHVSTENMVVAGLLGCAATLALGAAAFAHFEGWTFFHAYYYCFITLTTIGFGDFVALQRDEALQRKPPYVAFSFLYILLGLTVIGAFLNLVVLRFLAASAEAPERSARQLRRGAPESCGPALPRRPAHPAGSTPAFFRVHQLELWVRDNLGFSPPASPGVRRGGSGAGRAPARRKSI
;
A
#
# COMPACT_ATOMS: atom_id res chain seq x y z
N GLU A 1 44.37 18.96 -34.45
CA GLU A 1 43.64 19.01 -33.17
C GLU A 1 42.50 18.01 -33.17
N PHE A 2 42.53 17.03 -32.27
CA PHE A 2 41.45 16.07 -32.04
C PHE A 2 40.39 16.73 -31.14
N LEU A 3 39.21 17.03 -31.68
CA LEU A 3 38.04 17.42 -30.87
C LEU A 3 37.22 16.17 -30.55
N THR A 4 37.39 15.64 -29.35
CA THR A 4 36.51 14.63 -28.74
C THR A 4 35.16 15.27 -28.34
N PRO A 5 34.00 14.73 -28.75
CA PRO A 5 32.73 15.11 -28.15
C PRO A 5 32.54 14.30 -26.86
N SER A 6 32.90 14.89 -25.72
CA SER A 6 32.53 14.41 -24.39
C SER A 6 31.06 14.71 -24.12
N GLY A 7 30.17 13.84 -24.56
CA GLY A 7 28.77 13.83 -24.14
C GLY A 7 28.65 13.09 -22.80
N ALA A 8 28.85 13.81 -21.69
CA ALA A 8 28.96 13.22 -20.36
C ALA A 8 27.69 12.48 -19.89
N PRO A 9 27.73 11.15 -19.63
CA PRO A 9 26.64 10.41 -18.96
C PRO A 9 26.36 10.89 -17.53
N GLY A 10 27.23 11.72 -16.95
CA GLY A 10 27.07 12.28 -15.60
C GLY A 10 25.91 13.28 -15.43
N SER A 11 25.44 13.95 -16.49
CA SER A 11 24.41 15.00 -16.35
C SER A 11 23.01 14.47 -16.03
N ALA A 12 22.65 13.28 -16.55
CA ALA A 12 21.37 12.63 -16.27
C ALA A 12 21.35 11.98 -14.87
N MET A 13 22.44 11.30 -14.48
CA MET A 13 22.60 10.77 -13.12
C MET A 13 22.51 11.88 -12.07
N ARG A 14 23.15 13.03 -12.32
CA ARG A 14 23.14 14.18 -11.40
C ARG A 14 21.74 14.79 -11.21
N LYS A 15 20.91 14.82 -12.26
CA LYS A 15 19.50 15.28 -12.18
C LYS A 15 18.61 14.31 -11.38
N GLN A 16 18.82 12.99 -11.53
CA GLN A 16 18.06 11.99 -10.78
C GLN A 16 18.47 11.98 -9.30
N SER A 17 19.77 12.06 -9.00
CA SER A 17 20.27 12.24 -7.63
C SER A 17 19.76 13.53 -6.99
N LEU A 18 19.69 14.63 -7.74
CA LEU A 18 19.13 15.91 -7.26
C LEU A 18 17.63 15.79 -6.94
N ARG A 19 16.84 15.11 -7.79
CA ARG A 19 15.41 14.89 -7.53
C ARG A 19 15.20 14.05 -6.27
N THR A 20 15.99 12.99 -6.10
CA THR A 20 15.92 12.15 -4.89
C THR A 20 16.31 12.94 -3.65
N ALA A 21 17.40 13.73 -3.70
CA ALA A 21 17.82 14.59 -2.59
C ALA A 21 16.75 15.64 -2.25
N ALA A 22 16.11 16.24 -3.26
CA ALA A 22 15.02 17.19 -3.05
C ALA A 22 13.78 16.53 -2.40
N LEU A 23 13.42 15.30 -2.79
CA LEU A 23 12.34 14.54 -2.14
C LEU A 23 12.67 14.20 -0.69
N ILE A 24 13.91 13.79 -0.40
CA ILE A 24 14.37 13.53 0.97
C ILE A 24 14.27 14.81 1.81
N LEU A 25 14.78 15.93 1.31
CA LEU A 25 14.71 17.23 2.01
C LEU A 25 13.26 17.69 2.24
N CYS A 26 12.38 17.46 1.26
CA CYS A 26 10.94 17.74 1.39
C CYS A 26 10.30 16.90 2.50
N ILE A 27 10.60 15.59 2.57
CA ILE A 27 10.08 14.72 3.64
C ILE A 27 10.64 15.15 5.01
N LEU A 28 11.94 15.46 5.11
CA LEU A 28 12.54 15.91 6.37
C LEU A 28 11.92 17.23 6.85
N SER A 29 11.73 18.20 5.96
CA SER A 29 11.05 19.46 6.30
C SER A 29 9.58 19.25 6.69
N TYR A 30 8.86 18.36 5.99
CA TYR A 30 7.49 17.98 6.36
C TYR A 30 7.41 17.36 7.76
N LEU A 31 8.36 16.49 8.12
CA LEU A 31 8.45 15.90 9.46
C LEU A 31 8.75 16.96 10.53
N LEU A 32 9.65 17.92 10.26
CA LEU A 32 9.97 18.99 11.20
C LEU A 32 8.77 19.91 11.45
N VAL A 33 8.06 20.29 10.39
CA VAL A 33 6.82 21.09 10.52
C VAL A 33 5.77 20.30 11.29
N GLY A 34 5.57 19.02 10.97
CA GLY A 34 4.66 18.14 11.70
C GLY A 34 5.00 18.06 13.19
N ALA A 35 6.28 17.84 13.53
CA ALA A 35 6.74 17.78 14.91
C ALA A 35 6.48 19.07 15.68
N ALA A 36 6.76 20.23 15.08
CA ALA A 36 6.50 21.53 15.71
C ALA A 36 4.99 21.78 15.94
N VAL A 37 4.15 21.41 14.97
CA VAL A 37 2.69 21.55 15.11
C VAL A 37 2.12 20.60 16.16
N PHE A 38 2.54 19.33 16.18
CA PHE A 38 2.08 18.38 17.20
C PHE A 38 2.55 18.76 18.61
N ASP A 39 3.79 19.23 18.77
CA ASP A 39 4.29 19.75 20.05
C ASP A 39 3.44 20.93 20.53
N ALA A 40 3.15 21.88 19.64
CA ALA A 40 2.33 23.05 19.99
C ALA A 40 0.88 22.69 20.37
N LEU A 41 0.31 21.64 19.76
CA LEU A 41 -1.08 21.24 19.99
C LEU A 41 -1.25 20.28 21.18
N GLU A 42 -0.31 19.36 21.41
CA GLU A 42 -0.48 18.24 22.34
C GLU A 42 0.33 18.37 23.65
N SER A 43 1.45 19.10 23.67
CA SER A 43 2.38 19.07 24.81
C SER A 43 1.81 19.68 26.09
N GLU A 44 1.03 20.76 25.98
CA GLU A 44 0.37 21.36 27.15
C GLU A 44 -0.74 20.45 27.69
N ALA A 45 -1.56 19.88 26.79
CA ALA A 45 -2.65 18.97 27.12
C ALA A 45 -2.12 17.68 27.78
N GLU A 46 -1.03 17.10 27.26
CA GLU A 46 -0.36 15.94 27.84
C GLU A 46 0.16 16.25 29.25
N SER A 47 0.88 17.36 29.42
CA SER A 47 1.42 17.80 30.70
C SER A 47 0.32 18.05 31.73
N GLY A 48 -0.80 18.65 31.30
CA GLY A 48 -2.01 18.83 32.11
C GLY A 48 -2.61 17.49 32.55
N ARG A 49 -2.84 16.58 31.60
CA ARG A 49 -3.40 15.24 31.87
C ARG A 49 -2.51 14.40 32.79
N LYS A 50 -1.19 14.46 32.62
CA LYS A 50 -0.21 13.77 33.48
C LYS A 50 -0.26 14.28 34.92
N ARG A 51 -0.35 15.60 35.10
CA ARG A 51 -0.51 16.22 36.44
C ARG A 51 -1.83 15.81 37.09
N LEU A 52 -2.93 15.84 36.34
CA LEU A 52 -4.25 15.41 36.82
C LEU A 52 -4.26 13.93 37.24
N LEU A 53 -3.70 13.05 36.41
CA LEU A 53 -3.60 11.61 36.73
C LEU A 53 -2.73 11.36 37.97
N ALA A 54 -1.62 12.08 38.12
CA ALA A 54 -0.77 11.98 39.30
C ALA A 54 -1.50 12.46 40.57
N GLN A 55 -2.26 13.54 40.48
CA GLN A 55 -3.10 14.02 41.59
C GLN A 55 -4.17 12.99 41.96
N LYS A 56 -4.96 12.50 40.99
CA LYS A 56 -6.00 11.50 41.23
C LYS A 56 -5.45 10.19 41.79
N ARG A 57 -4.28 9.75 41.30
CA ARG A 57 -3.54 8.62 41.86
C ARG A 57 -3.22 8.82 43.34
N SER A 58 -2.68 9.98 43.70
CA SER A 58 -2.34 10.29 45.10
C SER A 58 -3.58 10.37 46.01
N GLU A 59 -4.67 10.93 45.49
CA GLU A 59 -5.96 11.05 46.18
C GLU A 59 -6.55 9.67 46.49
N LEU A 60 -6.61 8.78 45.48
CA LEU A 60 -7.11 7.41 45.64
C LEU A 60 -6.23 6.60 46.58
N ARG A 61 -4.90 6.68 46.45
CA ARG A 61 -3.98 5.96 47.33
C ARG A 61 -4.18 6.35 48.80
N ARG A 62 -4.34 7.64 49.09
CA ARG A 62 -4.59 8.14 50.45
C ARG A 62 -5.99 7.75 50.94
N LYS A 63 -7.02 7.89 50.10
CA LYS A 63 -8.42 7.61 50.46
C LYS A 63 -8.64 6.15 50.86
N TYR A 64 -7.97 5.22 50.19
CA TYR A 64 -8.14 3.78 50.39
C TYR A 64 -6.95 3.12 51.12
N GLY A 65 -5.94 3.88 51.53
CA GLY A 65 -4.80 3.36 52.30
C GLY A 65 -3.89 2.40 51.53
N PHE A 66 -3.82 2.47 50.19
CA PHE A 66 -2.96 1.59 49.40
C PHE A 66 -1.47 1.87 49.65
N SER A 67 -0.66 0.81 49.81
CA SER A 67 0.78 0.94 49.72
C SER A 67 1.22 1.25 48.27
N THR A 68 2.46 1.70 48.08
CA THR A 68 2.97 2.00 46.72
C THR A 68 3.12 0.72 45.88
N GLU A 69 3.39 -0.42 46.52
CA GLU A 69 3.53 -1.71 45.85
C GLU A 69 2.18 -2.28 45.45
N ASP A 70 1.20 -2.29 46.35
CA ASP A 70 -0.16 -2.79 46.06
C ASP A 70 -0.82 -1.98 44.93
N TYR A 71 -0.64 -0.66 44.94
CA TYR A 71 -1.17 0.18 43.87
C TYR A 71 -0.50 -0.11 42.52
N ARG A 72 0.81 -0.37 42.50
CA ARG A 72 1.54 -0.75 41.28
C ARG A 72 1.09 -2.12 40.78
N GLU A 73 0.83 -3.06 41.67
CA GLU A 73 0.30 -4.36 41.31
C GLU A 73 -1.11 -4.23 40.73
N LEU A 74 -1.98 -3.45 41.35
CA LEU A 74 -3.32 -3.16 40.82
C LEU A 74 -3.26 -2.47 39.45
N GLU A 75 -2.34 -1.52 39.25
CA GLU A 75 -2.11 -0.87 37.95
C GLU A 75 -1.67 -1.90 36.89
N ARG A 76 -0.74 -2.80 37.22
CA ARG A 76 -0.32 -3.88 36.31
C ARG A 76 -1.48 -4.83 35.97
N LEU A 77 -2.26 -5.25 36.97
CA LEU A 77 -3.43 -6.12 36.75
C LEU A 77 -4.48 -5.42 35.88
N ALA A 78 -4.73 -4.13 36.11
CA ALA A 78 -5.66 -3.36 35.30
C ALA A 78 -5.22 -3.27 33.83
N LEU A 79 -3.92 -3.03 33.57
CA LEU A 79 -3.36 -3.00 32.22
C LEU A 79 -3.41 -4.37 31.54
N GLN A 80 -3.17 -5.47 32.27
CA GLN A 80 -3.26 -6.83 31.73
C GLN A 80 -4.71 -7.28 31.47
N ALA A 81 -5.66 -6.75 32.24
CA ALA A 81 -7.08 -7.03 32.07
C ALA A 81 -7.72 -6.23 30.92
N GLU A 82 -7.12 -5.12 30.47
CA GLU A 82 -7.69 -4.23 29.46
C GLU A 82 -8.03 -4.94 28.13
N PRO A 83 -7.17 -5.77 27.52
CA PRO A 83 -7.51 -6.50 26.29
C PRO A 83 -8.66 -7.50 26.47
N HIS A 84 -8.91 -7.94 27.71
CA HIS A 84 -9.97 -8.88 28.05
C HIS A 84 -11.31 -8.18 28.33
N ARG A 85 -11.32 -6.85 28.54
CA ARG A 85 -12.56 -6.07 28.78
C ARG A 85 -13.50 -6.03 27.59
N ALA A 86 -12.97 -6.13 26.37
CA ALA A 86 -13.77 -6.16 25.14
C ALA A 86 -14.37 -7.55 24.84
N GLY A 87 -14.22 -8.52 25.77
CA GLY A 87 -14.70 -9.89 25.61
C GLY A 87 -13.69 -10.82 24.91
N ARG A 88 -14.15 -12.01 24.51
CA ARG A 88 -13.26 -13.02 23.87
C ARG A 88 -12.91 -12.60 22.44
N GLN A 89 -11.69 -12.08 22.25
CA GLN A 89 -11.15 -11.65 20.96
C GLN A 89 -10.76 -12.82 20.03
N TRP A 90 -10.33 -13.97 20.58
CA TRP A 90 -9.82 -15.11 19.78
C TRP A 90 -10.86 -16.20 19.49
N LYS A 91 -11.98 -15.80 18.88
CA LYS A 91 -12.91 -16.72 18.18
C LYS A 91 -12.86 -16.43 16.69
N PHE A 92 -13.49 -17.25 15.84
CA PHE A 92 -13.40 -17.11 14.37
C PHE A 92 -13.60 -15.66 13.86
N ALA A 93 -14.64 -14.95 14.31
CA ALA A 93 -14.90 -13.57 13.90
C ALA A 93 -13.76 -12.60 14.28
N GLY A 94 -13.25 -12.69 15.51
CA GLY A 94 -12.14 -11.83 15.96
C GLY A 94 -10.80 -12.24 15.37
N SER A 95 -10.54 -13.53 15.17
CA SER A 95 -9.38 -14.02 14.43
C SER A 95 -9.40 -13.57 12.96
N PHE A 96 -10.58 -13.54 12.33
CA PHE A 96 -10.75 -13.03 10.98
C PHE A 96 -10.54 -11.52 10.93
N TYR A 97 -11.07 -10.77 11.91
CA TYR A 97 -10.80 -9.34 12.03
C TYR A 97 -9.30 -9.04 12.18
N PHE A 98 -8.63 -9.76 13.08
CA PHE A 98 -7.18 -9.69 13.25
C PHE A 98 -6.45 -10.00 11.93
N ALA A 99 -6.82 -11.06 11.22
CA ALA A 99 -6.23 -11.42 9.93
C ALA A 99 -6.38 -10.29 8.90
N ILE A 100 -7.55 -9.65 8.79
CA ILE A 100 -7.74 -8.45 7.94
C ILE A 100 -6.75 -7.37 8.35
N THR A 101 -6.66 -7.03 9.64
CA THR A 101 -5.79 -5.94 10.11
C THR A 101 -4.31 -6.19 9.81
N VAL A 102 -3.86 -7.45 9.81
CA VAL A 102 -2.48 -7.83 9.48
C VAL A 102 -2.20 -7.68 7.99
N ILE A 103 -3.02 -8.30 7.12
CA ILE A 103 -2.76 -8.29 5.66
C ILE A 103 -2.99 -6.90 5.03
N THR A 104 -3.85 -6.09 5.63
CA THR A 104 -4.11 -4.70 5.20
C THR A 104 -3.18 -3.69 5.85
N THR A 105 -2.26 -4.12 6.72
CA THR A 105 -1.30 -3.27 7.44
C THR A 105 -1.93 -2.20 8.34
N ILE A 106 -3.20 -2.33 8.71
CA ILE A 106 -3.86 -1.41 9.66
C ILE A 106 -3.30 -1.61 11.07
N GLY A 107 -3.28 -2.84 11.56
CA GLY A 107 -2.61 -3.18 12.82
C GLY A 107 -3.00 -2.38 14.08
N TYR A 108 -4.28 -2.22 14.39
CA TYR A 108 -4.77 -1.45 15.56
C TYR A 108 -4.15 -1.80 16.93
N GLY A 109 -3.57 -2.98 17.11
CA GLY A 109 -2.99 -3.39 18.40
C GLY A 109 -3.97 -3.75 19.52
N HIS A 110 -5.29 -3.59 19.33
CA HIS A 110 -6.31 -4.02 20.31
C HIS A 110 -6.26 -5.54 20.62
N ALA A 111 -5.80 -6.34 19.66
CA ALA A 111 -5.53 -7.76 19.81
C ALA A 111 -4.19 -8.09 19.15
N ALA A 112 -3.31 -8.77 19.88
CA ALA A 112 -2.00 -9.21 19.40
C ALA A 112 -1.72 -10.65 19.86
N PRO A 113 -0.96 -11.44 19.09
CA PRO A 113 -0.66 -12.82 19.44
C PRO A 113 0.20 -12.87 20.71
N GLY A 114 -0.39 -13.39 21.79
CA GLY A 114 0.30 -13.55 23.08
C GLY A 114 1.29 -14.72 23.10
N THR A 115 1.06 -15.75 22.27
CA THR A 115 1.90 -16.96 22.21
C THR A 115 3.05 -16.80 21.21
N ASP A 116 4.19 -17.42 21.50
CA ASP A 116 5.35 -17.37 20.60
C ASP A 116 5.08 -18.05 19.26
N SER A 117 4.35 -19.16 19.26
CA SER A 117 3.88 -19.80 18.01
C SER A 117 2.96 -18.89 17.19
N GLY A 118 2.08 -18.13 17.85
CA GLY A 118 1.20 -17.16 17.19
C GLY A 118 1.97 -16.00 16.57
N LYS A 119 3.01 -15.50 17.25
CA LYS A 119 3.91 -14.46 16.72
C LYS A 119 4.66 -14.96 15.49
N VAL A 120 5.26 -16.15 15.55
CA VAL A 120 5.97 -16.76 14.41
C VAL A 120 5.02 -16.93 13.22
N PHE A 121 3.83 -17.48 13.44
CA PHE A 121 2.81 -17.60 12.38
C PHE A 121 2.44 -16.24 11.78
N CYS A 122 2.22 -15.22 12.63
CA CYS A 122 1.90 -13.86 12.19
C CYS A 122 2.98 -13.27 11.28
N MET A 123 4.27 -13.52 11.55
CA MET A 123 5.38 -13.06 10.72
C MET A 123 5.31 -13.65 9.30
N PHE A 124 5.14 -14.97 9.18
CA PHE A 124 5.02 -15.64 7.88
C PHE A 124 3.72 -15.26 7.15
N TYR A 125 2.62 -15.12 7.90
CA TYR A 125 1.33 -14.71 7.35
C TYR A 125 1.39 -13.29 6.76
N ALA A 126 2.01 -12.34 7.45
CA ALA A 126 2.20 -10.98 6.96
C ALA A 126 3.12 -10.93 5.73
N LEU A 127 4.21 -11.70 5.74
CA LEU A 127 5.18 -11.75 4.63
C LEU A 127 4.53 -12.10 3.29
N LEU A 128 3.60 -13.05 3.27
CA LEU A 128 2.88 -13.47 2.06
C LEU A 128 1.59 -12.66 1.84
N GLY A 129 0.88 -12.34 2.91
CA GLY A 129 -0.42 -11.69 2.86
C GLY A 129 -0.37 -10.23 2.40
N ILE A 130 0.64 -9.46 2.83
CA ILE A 130 0.75 -8.04 2.46
C ILE A 130 0.99 -7.87 0.95
N PRO A 131 1.98 -8.55 0.30
CA PRO A 131 2.17 -8.43 -1.14
C PRO A 131 0.92 -8.85 -1.94
N LEU A 132 0.27 -9.96 -1.54
CA LEU A 132 -0.95 -10.44 -2.18
C LEU A 132 -2.09 -9.41 -2.09
N THR A 133 -2.23 -8.78 -0.92
CA THR A 133 -3.25 -7.76 -0.67
C THR A 133 -2.98 -6.50 -1.49
N LEU A 134 -1.72 -6.05 -1.56
CA LEU A 134 -1.34 -4.88 -2.37
C LEU A 134 -1.64 -5.08 -3.86
N VAL A 135 -1.28 -6.24 -4.43
CA VAL A 135 -1.57 -6.57 -5.84
C VAL A 135 -3.08 -6.65 -6.09
N THR A 136 -3.82 -7.21 -5.14
CA THR A 136 -5.28 -7.32 -5.21
C THR A 136 -5.92 -5.95 -5.19
N PHE A 137 -5.56 -5.07 -4.26
CA PHE A 137 -6.09 -3.70 -4.20
C PHE A 137 -5.70 -2.85 -5.40
N GLN A 138 -4.50 -3.02 -5.95
CA GLN A 138 -4.13 -2.35 -7.19
C GLN A 138 -5.02 -2.80 -8.36
N SER A 139 -5.21 -4.11 -8.52
CA SER A 139 -6.05 -4.70 -9.58
C SER A 139 -7.53 -4.31 -9.44
N LEU A 140 -8.07 -4.33 -8.22
CA LEU A 140 -9.42 -3.88 -7.93
C LEU A 140 -9.57 -2.37 -8.14
N GLY A 141 -8.57 -1.58 -7.74
CA GLY A 141 -8.56 -0.14 -7.90
C GLY A 141 -8.57 0.31 -9.37
N GLU A 142 -7.84 -0.37 -10.24
CA GLU A 142 -7.91 -0.14 -11.70
C GLU A 142 -9.30 -0.42 -12.27
N ARG A 143 -9.92 -1.54 -11.85
CA ARG A 143 -11.28 -1.89 -12.25
C ARG A 143 -12.31 -0.89 -11.75
N LEU A 144 -12.15 -0.40 -10.51
CA LEU A 144 -12.99 0.62 -9.92
C LEU A 144 -12.85 1.96 -10.65
N ASN A 145 -11.62 2.40 -10.95
CA ASN A 145 -11.38 3.60 -11.76
C ASN A 145 -12.00 3.49 -13.15
N ALA A 146 -11.91 2.32 -13.80
CA ALA A 146 -12.56 2.07 -15.07
C ALA A 146 -14.10 2.12 -14.95
N LEU A 147 -14.66 1.61 -13.86
CA LEU A 147 -16.09 1.70 -13.57
C LEU A 147 -16.53 3.16 -13.38
N VAL A 148 -15.83 3.91 -12.54
CA VAL A 148 -16.07 5.36 -12.32
C VAL A 148 -16.04 6.10 -13.65
N ARG A 149 -15.05 5.85 -14.51
CA ARG A 149 -14.99 6.44 -15.85
C ARG A 149 -16.22 6.11 -16.70
N ARG A 150 -16.68 4.86 -16.69
CA ARG A 150 -17.91 4.45 -17.41
C ARG A 150 -19.14 5.16 -16.86
N LEU A 151 -19.28 5.27 -15.55
CA LEU A 151 -20.40 5.95 -14.90
C LEU A 151 -20.39 7.46 -15.21
N LEU A 152 -19.24 8.12 -15.16
CA LEU A 152 -19.12 9.52 -15.55
C LEU A 152 -19.48 9.73 -17.03
N LEU A 153 -19.05 8.83 -17.92
CA LEU A 153 -19.41 8.90 -19.33
C LEU A 153 -20.92 8.71 -19.53
N ALA A 154 -21.53 7.75 -18.83
CA ALA A 154 -22.97 7.52 -18.88
C ALA A 154 -23.73 8.76 -18.37
N ALA A 155 -23.34 9.31 -17.23
CA ALA A 155 -23.94 10.52 -16.68
C ALA A 155 -23.83 11.71 -17.65
N LYS A 156 -22.66 11.94 -18.26
CA LYS A 156 -22.46 13.01 -19.25
C LYS A 156 -23.32 12.81 -20.52
N ARG A 157 -23.58 11.55 -20.93
CA ARG A 157 -24.50 11.24 -22.03
C ARG A 157 -25.95 11.50 -21.65
N CYS A 158 -26.36 11.10 -20.44
CA CYS A 158 -27.70 11.39 -19.91
C CYS A 158 -27.96 12.90 -19.81
N LEU A 159 -26.92 13.71 -19.54
CA LEU A 159 -26.98 15.17 -19.52
C LEU A 159 -26.94 15.82 -20.93
N GLY A 160 -26.93 15.04 -22.02
CA GLY A 160 -27.03 15.57 -23.39
C GLY A 160 -25.77 16.24 -23.94
N LEU A 161 -24.59 16.04 -23.33
CA LEU A 161 -23.35 16.66 -23.80
C LEU A 161 -22.89 16.06 -25.14
N ARG A 162 -22.75 16.89 -26.19
CA ARG A 162 -22.46 16.48 -27.58
C ARG A 162 -21.14 15.72 -27.78
N ARG A 163 -20.16 15.82 -26.87
CA ARG A 163 -18.90 15.07 -26.87
C ARG A 163 -18.44 14.76 -25.44
N PRO A 164 -18.91 13.66 -24.81
CA PRO A 164 -18.53 13.35 -23.44
C PRO A 164 -17.08 12.85 -23.39
N HIS A 165 -16.15 13.74 -23.03
CA HIS A 165 -14.77 13.39 -22.72
C HIS A 165 -14.57 13.41 -21.19
N VAL A 166 -13.93 12.37 -20.65
CA VAL A 166 -13.52 12.33 -19.24
C VAL A 166 -12.02 12.60 -19.19
N SER A 167 -11.68 13.81 -18.75
CA SER A 167 -10.31 14.24 -18.49
C SER A 167 -9.77 13.59 -17.21
N THR A 168 -8.45 13.61 -17.06
CA THR A 168 -7.78 13.16 -15.84
C THR A 168 -8.20 13.98 -14.62
N GLU A 169 -8.43 15.29 -14.79
CA GLU A 169 -8.91 16.17 -13.71
C GLU A 169 -10.28 15.73 -13.18
N ASN A 170 -11.22 15.40 -14.08
CA ASN A 170 -12.53 14.88 -13.70
C ASN A 170 -12.43 13.57 -12.92
N MET A 171 -11.46 12.71 -13.26
CA MET A 171 -11.20 11.47 -12.52
C MET A 171 -10.64 11.74 -11.12
N VAL A 172 -9.72 12.71 -10.99
CA VAL A 172 -9.16 13.10 -9.69
C VAL A 172 -10.25 13.69 -8.78
N VAL A 173 -11.08 14.59 -9.31
CA VAL A 173 -12.21 15.17 -8.55
C VAL A 173 -13.22 14.08 -8.16
N ALA A 174 -13.59 13.19 -9.08
CA ALA A 174 -14.47 12.07 -8.76
C ALA A 174 -13.87 11.13 -7.70
N GLY A 175 -12.58 10.88 -7.76
CA GLY A 175 -11.86 10.08 -6.76
C GLY A 175 -11.84 10.73 -5.38
N LEU A 176 -11.56 12.04 -5.30
CA LEU A 176 -11.62 12.80 -4.05
C LEU A 176 -13.03 12.80 -3.45
N LEU A 177 -14.06 13.03 -4.27
CA LEU A 177 -15.46 12.96 -3.84
C LEU A 177 -15.84 11.55 -3.39
N GLY A 178 -15.37 10.52 -4.08
CA GLY A 178 -15.55 9.13 -3.68
C GLY A 178 -14.93 8.82 -2.33
N CYS A 179 -13.68 9.24 -2.11
CA CYS A 179 -13.00 9.07 -0.82
C CYS A 179 -13.74 9.80 0.31
N ALA A 180 -14.12 11.07 0.09
CA ALA A 180 -14.85 11.86 1.07
C ALA A 180 -16.23 11.23 1.39
N ALA A 181 -16.94 10.73 0.38
CA ALA A 181 -18.21 10.03 0.56
C ALA A 181 -18.04 8.72 1.35
N THR A 182 -17.01 7.91 1.05
CA THR A 182 -16.71 6.69 1.80
C THR A 182 -16.40 6.97 3.27
N LEU A 183 -15.65 8.03 3.56
CA LEU A 183 -15.37 8.46 4.93
C LEU A 183 -16.64 8.95 5.65
N ALA A 184 -17.45 9.79 5.00
CA ALA A 184 -18.68 10.32 5.59
C ALA A 184 -19.74 9.25 5.84
N LEU A 185 -19.92 8.31 4.90
CA LEU A 185 -20.86 7.18 5.05
C LEU A 185 -20.41 6.23 6.16
N GLY A 186 -19.11 5.93 6.23
CA GLY A 186 -18.55 5.17 7.35
C GLY A 186 -18.76 5.87 8.67
N ALA A 187 -18.43 7.16 8.76
CA ALA A 187 -18.57 7.96 9.95
C ALA A 187 -20.02 7.97 10.48
N ALA A 188 -21.01 8.14 9.59
CA ALA A 188 -22.42 8.08 9.97
C ALA A 188 -22.81 6.72 10.53
N ALA A 189 -22.37 5.62 9.90
CA ALA A 189 -22.66 4.27 10.36
C ALA A 189 -21.99 3.96 11.71
N PHE A 190 -20.68 4.22 11.85
CA PHE A 190 -19.96 3.95 13.09
C PHE A 190 -20.37 4.87 14.24
N ALA A 191 -20.72 6.13 13.97
CA ALA A 191 -21.30 7.01 14.98
C ALA A 191 -22.61 6.42 15.55
N HIS A 192 -23.46 5.85 14.69
CA HIS A 192 -24.70 5.20 15.12
C HIS A 192 -24.46 3.89 15.88
N PHE A 193 -23.61 2.99 15.36
CA PHE A 193 -23.40 1.67 15.96
C PHE A 193 -22.56 1.69 17.23
N GLU A 194 -21.52 2.52 17.29
CA GLU A 194 -20.60 2.60 18.45
C GLU A 194 -20.98 3.72 19.43
N GLY A 195 -21.94 4.59 19.08
CA GLY A 195 -22.34 5.73 19.90
C GLY A 195 -21.25 6.80 20.01
N TRP A 196 -20.39 6.92 19.00
CA TRP A 196 -19.37 7.96 18.92
C TRP A 196 -19.94 9.25 18.32
N THR A 197 -19.27 10.37 18.58
CA THR A 197 -19.56 11.60 17.82
C THR A 197 -19.17 11.39 16.35
N PHE A 198 -19.84 12.10 15.43
CA PHE A 198 -19.52 12.01 14.00
C PHE A 198 -18.04 12.30 13.72
N PHE A 199 -17.44 13.26 14.43
CA PHE A 199 -16.02 13.58 14.30
C PHE A 199 -15.11 12.40 14.69
N HIS A 200 -15.34 11.75 15.83
CA HIS A 200 -14.54 10.59 16.24
C HIS A 200 -14.73 9.41 15.29
N ALA A 201 -15.95 9.18 14.81
CA ALA A 201 -16.20 8.15 13.81
C ALA A 201 -15.53 8.46 12.46
N TYR A 202 -15.51 9.73 12.03
CA TYR A 202 -14.81 10.17 10.84
C TYR A 202 -13.30 10.01 10.97
N TYR A 203 -12.73 10.41 12.11
CA TYR A 203 -11.33 10.20 12.44
C TYR A 203 -10.97 8.71 12.44
N TYR A 204 -11.79 7.86 13.06
CA TYR A 204 -11.65 6.40 13.00
C TYR A 204 -11.60 5.89 11.56
N CYS A 205 -12.58 6.25 10.73
CA CYS A 205 -12.61 5.85 9.31
C CYS A 205 -11.36 6.32 8.56
N PHE A 206 -10.91 7.55 8.80
CA PHE A 206 -9.72 8.10 8.15
C PHE A 206 -8.46 7.33 8.54
N ILE A 207 -8.19 7.16 9.83
CA ILE A 207 -7.02 6.43 10.37
C ILE A 207 -7.03 4.95 9.95
N THR A 208 -8.22 4.36 9.84
CA THR A 208 -8.42 2.98 9.38
C THR A 208 -8.10 2.83 7.90
N LEU A 209 -8.71 3.63 7.03
CA LEU A 209 -8.59 3.48 5.58
C LEU A 209 -7.26 4.02 5.02
N THR A 210 -6.53 4.80 5.80
CA THR A 210 -5.14 5.20 5.52
C THR A 210 -4.12 4.21 6.08
N THR A 211 -4.57 3.09 6.65
CA THR A 211 -3.75 2.04 7.26
C THR A 211 -2.76 2.55 8.32
N ILE A 212 -3.11 3.63 9.01
CA ILE A 212 -2.34 4.15 10.16
C ILE A 212 -2.69 3.32 11.40
N GLY A 213 -3.98 3.13 11.66
CA GLY A 213 -4.50 2.22 12.69
C GLY A 213 -3.93 2.43 14.10
N PHE A 214 -4.05 3.62 14.67
CA PHE A 214 -3.54 3.89 16.04
C PHE A 214 -4.14 2.99 17.13
N GLY A 215 -5.39 2.55 16.96
CA GLY A 215 -6.08 1.67 17.92
C GLY A 215 -6.71 2.38 19.11
N ASP A 216 -6.70 3.71 19.13
CA ASP A 216 -7.42 4.56 20.08
C ASP A 216 -8.95 4.46 19.93
N PHE A 217 -9.41 4.32 18.68
CA PHE A 217 -10.78 3.95 18.33
C PHE A 217 -10.77 2.65 17.52
N VAL A 218 -11.53 1.65 17.99
CA VAL A 218 -11.66 0.35 17.31
C VAL A 218 -13.10 -0.11 17.38
N ALA A 219 -13.71 -0.34 16.22
CA ALA A 219 -15.06 -0.89 16.11
C ALA A 219 -15.12 -2.34 16.60
N LEU A 220 -16.33 -2.81 16.93
CA LEU A 220 -16.61 -4.18 17.37
C LEU A 220 -16.05 -4.55 18.76
N GLN A 221 -15.55 -3.58 19.54
CA GLN A 221 -14.98 -3.80 20.87
C GLN A 221 -15.99 -3.61 22.02
N ARG A 222 -17.14 -2.98 21.77
CA ARG A 222 -18.20 -2.76 22.78
C ARG A 222 -19.22 -3.91 22.82
N ASP A 223 -19.76 -4.20 24.00
CA ASP A 223 -20.87 -5.14 24.25
C ASP A 223 -20.72 -6.55 23.65
N GLU A 224 -19.49 -7.06 23.55
CA GLU A 224 -19.19 -8.33 22.86
C GLU A 224 -19.75 -8.40 21.42
N ALA A 225 -19.78 -7.26 20.70
CA ALA A 225 -20.36 -7.13 19.37
C ALA A 225 -19.85 -8.18 18.37
N LEU A 226 -18.58 -8.57 18.48
CA LEU A 226 -17.96 -9.66 17.72
C LEU A 226 -18.75 -10.98 17.75
N GLN A 227 -19.45 -11.28 18.83
CA GLN A 227 -20.23 -12.51 19.00
C GLN A 227 -21.74 -12.26 18.91
N ARG A 228 -22.21 -11.13 19.44
CA ARG A 228 -23.65 -10.84 19.56
C ARG A 228 -24.27 -10.18 18.35
N LYS A 229 -23.49 -9.51 17.49
CA LYS A 229 -23.99 -8.75 16.34
C LYS A 229 -23.31 -9.15 15.01
N PRO A 230 -23.53 -10.40 14.51
CA PRO A 230 -22.98 -10.84 13.22
C PRO A 230 -23.20 -9.91 12.02
N PRO A 231 -24.37 -9.28 11.81
CA PRO A 231 -24.55 -8.36 10.67
C PRO A 231 -23.67 -7.11 10.77
N TYR A 232 -23.43 -6.60 11.99
CA TYR A 232 -22.55 -5.45 12.20
C TYR A 232 -21.07 -5.80 11.97
N VAL A 233 -20.67 -7.01 12.38
CA VAL A 233 -19.34 -7.57 12.08
C VAL A 233 -19.12 -7.66 10.57
N ALA A 234 -20.06 -8.25 9.83
CA ALA A 234 -19.99 -8.36 8.38
C ALA A 234 -19.94 -6.99 7.69
N PHE A 235 -20.79 -6.05 8.11
CA PHE A 235 -20.76 -4.66 7.64
C PHE A 235 -19.37 -4.03 7.84
N SER A 236 -18.78 -4.17 9.03
CA SER A 236 -17.49 -3.57 9.36
C SER A 236 -16.36 -4.14 8.50
N PHE A 237 -16.34 -5.46 8.27
CA PHE A 237 -15.35 -6.10 7.40
C PHE A 237 -15.49 -5.65 5.95
N LEU A 238 -16.73 -5.63 5.43
CA LEU A 238 -17.00 -5.15 4.07
C LEU A 238 -16.64 -3.68 3.91
N TYR A 239 -16.94 -2.84 4.91
CA TYR A 239 -16.58 -1.43 4.90
C TYR A 239 -15.07 -1.24 4.81
N ILE A 240 -14.28 -1.95 5.62
CA ILE A 240 -12.81 -1.85 5.60
C ILE A 240 -12.27 -2.28 4.23
N LEU A 241 -12.70 -3.43 3.71
CA LEU A 241 -12.20 -3.96 2.44
C LEU A 241 -12.59 -3.07 1.24
N LEU A 242 -13.85 -2.62 1.19
CA LEU A 242 -14.32 -1.72 0.13
C LEU A 242 -13.69 -0.33 0.25
N GLY A 243 -13.61 0.21 1.46
CA GLY A 243 -13.01 1.51 1.74
C GLY A 243 -11.55 1.56 1.34
N LEU A 244 -10.76 0.54 1.70
CA LEU A 244 -9.36 0.41 1.28
C LEU A 244 -9.25 0.30 -0.24
N THR A 245 -10.20 -0.37 -0.90
CA THR A 245 -10.24 -0.42 -2.36
C THR A 245 -10.49 0.96 -2.97
N VAL A 246 -11.36 1.79 -2.38
CA VAL A 246 -11.63 3.17 -2.84
C VAL A 246 -10.39 4.05 -2.66
N ILE A 247 -9.80 4.05 -1.47
CA ILE A 247 -8.57 4.83 -1.19
C ILE A 247 -7.42 4.33 -2.08
N GLY A 248 -7.25 3.01 -2.20
CA GLY A 248 -6.26 2.39 -3.07
C GLY A 248 -6.45 2.75 -4.55
N ALA A 249 -7.69 2.81 -5.04
CA ALA A 249 -7.99 3.26 -6.40
C ALA A 249 -7.58 4.72 -6.63
N PHE A 250 -7.85 5.59 -5.66
CA PHE A 250 -7.45 7.00 -5.72
C PHE A 250 -5.93 7.16 -5.67
N LEU A 251 -5.26 6.46 -4.74
CA LEU A 251 -3.80 6.44 -4.65
C LEU A 251 -3.20 5.92 -5.96
N ASN A 252 -3.74 4.84 -6.54
CA ASN A 252 -3.27 4.31 -7.80
C ASN A 252 -3.37 5.36 -8.93
N LEU A 253 -4.48 6.11 -9.01
CA LEU A 253 -4.65 7.18 -9.99
C LEU A 253 -3.59 8.30 -9.83
N VAL A 254 -3.32 8.73 -8.59
CA VAL A 254 -2.40 9.84 -8.30
C VAL A 254 -0.93 9.39 -8.41
N VAL A 255 -0.59 8.25 -7.82
CA VAL A 255 0.78 7.70 -7.80
C VAL A 255 1.21 7.29 -9.19
N LEU A 256 0.37 6.60 -9.98
CA LEU A 256 0.71 6.26 -11.37
C LEU A 256 0.99 7.51 -12.20
N ARG A 257 0.25 8.61 -11.99
CA ARG A 257 0.54 9.89 -12.66
C ARG A 257 1.92 10.41 -12.28
N PHE A 258 2.27 10.36 -10.99
CA PHE A 258 3.55 10.86 -10.50
C PHE A 258 4.74 10.00 -10.96
N LEU A 259 4.57 8.68 -10.97
CA LEU A 259 5.55 7.72 -11.48
C LEU A 259 5.74 7.85 -12.99
N ALA A 260 4.64 8.01 -13.76
CA ALA A 260 4.71 8.25 -15.20
C ALA A 260 5.43 9.57 -15.52
N ALA A 261 5.08 10.66 -14.82
CA ALA A 261 5.77 11.95 -14.97
C ALA A 261 7.27 11.83 -14.63
N SER A 262 7.60 10.99 -13.65
CA SER A 262 8.96 10.73 -13.21
C SER A 262 9.79 9.90 -14.21
N ALA A 263 9.14 9.01 -14.97
CA ALA A 263 9.76 8.18 -16.00
C ALA A 263 9.90 8.91 -17.35
N GLU A 264 9.01 9.85 -17.66
CA GLU A 264 9.09 10.65 -18.89
C GLU A 264 10.23 11.69 -18.88
N ALA A 265 10.66 12.16 -17.70
CA ALA A 265 11.74 13.15 -17.56
C ALA A 265 13.09 12.73 -18.18
N PRO A 266 13.62 11.51 -17.93
CA PRO A 266 14.83 11.03 -18.58
C PRO A 266 14.65 10.77 -20.08
N GLU A 267 13.50 10.24 -20.53
CA GLU A 267 13.24 10.01 -21.95
C GLU A 267 13.20 11.31 -22.77
N ARG A 268 12.56 12.36 -22.25
CA ARG A 268 12.51 13.67 -22.92
C ARG A 268 13.91 14.28 -23.08
N SER A 269 14.74 14.14 -22.05
CA SER A 269 16.14 14.58 -22.07
C SER A 269 16.96 13.80 -23.10
N ALA A 270 16.77 12.48 -23.19
CA ALA A 270 17.45 11.63 -24.19
C ALA A 270 17.01 11.94 -25.63
N ARG A 271 15.71 12.21 -25.86
CA ARG A 271 15.17 12.60 -27.17
C ARG A 271 15.65 13.98 -27.62
N GLN A 272 15.78 14.94 -26.70
CA GLN A 272 16.36 16.26 -26.99
C GLN A 272 17.85 16.16 -27.36
N LEU A 273 18.62 15.30 -26.66
CA LEU A 273 20.02 15.06 -27.00
C LEU A 273 20.19 14.45 -28.40
N ARG A 274 19.29 13.53 -28.80
CA ARG A 274 19.27 12.96 -30.16
C ARG A 274 18.88 13.95 -31.26
N ARG A 275 18.02 14.93 -30.97
CA ARG A 275 17.63 15.98 -31.93
C ARG A 275 18.66 17.10 -32.08
N GLY A 276 19.54 17.28 -31.09
CA GLY A 276 20.63 18.27 -31.14
C GLY A 276 21.95 17.74 -31.70
N ALA A 277 22.03 16.45 -32.06
CA ALA A 277 23.20 15.90 -32.74
C ALA A 277 23.17 16.34 -34.22
N PRO A 278 24.23 16.97 -34.76
CA PRO A 278 24.29 17.32 -36.18
C PRO A 278 24.18 16.06 -37.04
N GLU A 279 23.34 16.11 -38.08
CA GLU A 279 23.24 15.03 -39.07
C GLU A 279 24.59 14.89 -39.78
N SER A 280 25.41 13.93 -39.34
CA SER A 280 26.55 13.49 -40.15
C SER A 280 26.00 12.72 -41.35
N CYS A 281 26.11 13.31 -42.54
CA CYS A 281 25.72 12.72 -43.81
C CYS A 281 26.55 11.44 -44.05
N GLY A 282 25.96 10.28 -43.75
CA GLY A 282 26.50 8.95 -44.08
C GLY A 282 25.59 8.26 -45.11
N PRO A 283 26.14 7.37 -45.95
CA PRO A 283 25.49 6.97 -47.20
C PRO A 283 24.17 6.20 -46.97
N ALA A 284 23.20 6.50 -47.84
CA ALA A 284 21.85 5.96 -47.81
C ALA A 284 21.84 4.43 -47.92
N LEU A 285 21.41 3.75 -46.86
CA LEU A 285 20.97 2.35 -46.91
C LEU A 285 19.50 2.28 -47.34
N PRO A 286 19.09 1.24 -48.09
CA PRO A 286 17.80 1.21 -48.76
C PRO A 286 16.64 1.06 -47.76
N ARG A 287 15.56 1.80 -48.04
CA ARG A 287 14.29 1.80 -47.31
C ARG A 287 13.72 0.39 -47.16
N ARG A 288 13.53 -0.07 -45.92
CA ARG A 288 12.62 -1.19 -45.60
C ARG A 288 11.17 -0.71 -45.64
N PRO A 289 10.22 -1.55 -46.09
CA PRO A 289 8.83 -1.15 -46.27
C PRO A 289 8.11 -0.91 -44.93
N ALA A 290 7.17 0.04 -44.97
CA ALA A 290 6.37 0.48 -43.83
C ALA A 290 5.39 -0.62 -43.36
N HIS A 291 5.41 -0.95 -42.08
CA HIS A 291 4.32 -1.66 -41.43
C HIS A 291 3.24 -0.66 -40.97
N PRO A 292 1.94 -0.96 -41.18
CA PRO A 292 0.85 -0.07 -40.81
C PRO A 292 0.68 0.02 -39.29
N ALA A 293 0.41 1.25 -38.82
CA ALA A 293 0.14 1.58 -37.44
C ALA A 293 -1.16 0.89 -36.95
N GLY A 294 -1.01 -0.14 -36.12
CA GLY A 294 -2.09 -0.78 -35.38
C GLY A 294 -1.77 -0.77 -33.88
N SER A 295 -2.75 -0.40 -33.07
CA SER A 295 -2.71 -0.40 -31.61
C SER A 295 -2.11 -1.66 -31.01
N THR A 296 -0.99 -1.54 -30.29
CA THR A 296 -0.37 -2.66 -29.57
C THR A 296 -1.14 -2.96 -28.28
N PRO A 297 -1.57 -4.22 -28.02
CA PRO A 297 -2.19 -4.60 -26.75
C PRO A 297 -1.14 -4.65 -25.63
N ALA A 298 -1.56 -4.46 -24.38
CA ALA A 298 -0.72 -4.52 -23.17
C ALA A 298 0.11 -5.81 -23.04
N PHE A 299 -0.28 -6.90 -23.72
CA PHE A 299 0.43 -8.17 -23.78
C PHE A 299 1.88 -8.03 -24.31
N PHE A 300 2.11 -7.12 -25.27
CA PHE A 300 3.45 -6.91 -25.84
C PHE A 300 4.42 -6.22 -24.87
N ARG A 301 3.89 -5.49 -23.88
CA ARG A 301 4.70 -4.78 -22.88
C ARG A 301 5.19 -5.71 -21.77
N VAL A 302 4.41 -6.74 -21.43
CA VAL A 302 4.82 -7.77 -20.44
C VAL A 302 5.92 -8.66 -21.01
N HIS A 303 5.82 -9.05 -22.28
CA HIS A 303 6.85 -9.87 -22.94
C HIS A 303 8.19 -9.12 -23.12
N GLN A 304 8.16 -7.80 -23.33
CA GLN A 304 9.37 -6.96 -23.34
C GLN A 304 10.00 -6.84 -21.95
N LEU A 305 9.18 -6.78 -20.90
CA LEU A 305 9.66 -6.75 -19.52
C LEU A 305 10.30 -8.09 -19.12
N GLU A 306 9.70 -9.21 -19.52
CA GLU A 306 10.27 -10.55 -19.30
C GLU A 306 11.60 -10.75 -20.02
N LEU A 307 11.72 -10.27 -21.27
CA LEU A 307 12.99 -10.32 -22.00
C LEU A 307 14.07 -9.46 -21.33
N TRP A 308 13.71 -8.26 -20.86
CA TRP A 308 14.64 -7.37 -20.15
C TRP A 308 15.09 -7.93 -18.79
N VAL A 309 14.19 -8.61 -18.07
CA VAL A 309 14.50 -9.31 -16.81
C VAL A 309 15.42 -10.51 -17.07
N ARG A 310 15.17 -11.26 -18.16
CA ARG A 310 15.99 -12.42 -18.54
C ARG A 310 17.43 -12.03 -18.92
N ASP A 311 17.59 -10.91 -19.61
CA ASP A 311 18.90 -10.46 -20.09
C ASP A 311 19.73 -9.74 -18.99
N ASN A 312 19.10 -9.17 -17.96
CA ASN A 312 19.80 -8.45 -16.88
C ASN A 312 20.06 -9.26 -15.59
N LEU A 313 19.39 -10.39 -15.38
CA LEU A 313 19.53 -11.17 -14.13
C LEU A 313 20.35 -12.45 -14.26
N GLY A 314 21.03 -12.70 -15.39
CA GLY A 314 22.04 -13.75 -15.49
C GLY A 314 21.55 -15.17 -15.20
N PHE A 315 20.25 -15.44 -15.29
CA PHE A 315 19.70 -16.78 -15.11
C PHE A 315 19.80 -17.54 -16.44
N SER A 316 20.83 -18.37 -16.57
CA SER A 316 20.85 -19.42 -17.59
C SER A 316 19.91 -20.55 -17.16
N PRO A 317 18.94 -20.97 -17.98
CA PRO A 317 18.14 -22.16 -17.68
C PRO A 317 19.03 -23.42 -17.78
N PRO A 318 18.75 -24.48 -16.99
CA PRO A 318 19.45 -25.75 -17.13
C PRO A 318 19.13 -26.34 -18.50
N ALA A 319 20.17 -26.81 -19.21
CA ALA A 319 20.03 -27.47 -20.50
C ALA A 319 19.09 -28.68 -20.37
N SER A 320 17.95 -28.65 -21.06
CA SER A 320 17.12 -29.84 -21.23
C SER A 320 17.82 -30.83 -22.17
N PRO A 321 17.73 -32.15 -21.94
CA PRO A 321 18.47 -33.13 -22.74
C PRO A 321 17.98 -33.13 -24.18
N GLY A 322 18.91 -32.96 -25.12
CA GLY A 322 18.62 -33.01 -26.54
C GLY A 322 18.12 -34.38 -26.98
N VAL A 323 16.94 -34.39 -27.59
CA VAL A 323 16.42 -35.50 -28.37
C VAL A 323 17.31 -35.66 -29.61
N ARG A 324 18.23 -36.62 -29.61
CA ARG A 324 18.91 -37.11 -30.81
C ARG A 324 18.17 -38.31 -31.37
N ARG A 325 17.61 -38.15 -32.58
CA ARG A 325 17.14 -39.24 -33.44
C ARG A 325 18.32 -40.09 -33.91
N GLY A 326 18.20 -41.40 -33.67
CA GLY A 326 18.48 -42.53 -34.58
C GLY A 326 19.80 -42.57 -35.35
N GLY A 327 20.64 -43.56 -35.01
CA GLY A 327 21.77 -44.02 -35.81
C GLY A 327 22.40 -45.30 -35.27
N SER A 328 21.89 -46.43 -35.75
CA SER A 328 22.38 -47.83 -35.69
C SER A 328 23.88 -48.08 -35.43
N GLY A 329 24.19 -49.11 -34.62
CA GLY A 329 25.39 -49.94 -34.85
C GLY A 329 26.10 -50.53 -33.62
N ALA A 330 25.67 -51.73 -33.21
CA ALA A 330 26.42 -52.86 -32.63
C ALA A 330 27.65 -52.67 -31.71
N GLY A 331 27.64 -53.37 -30.56
CA GLY A 331 28.81 -54.16 -30.15
C GLY A 331 29.33 -54.01 -28.71
N ARG A 332 29.00 -55.02 -27.88
CA ARG A 332 29.81 -55.62 -26.79
C ARG A 332 30.13 -54.81 -25.51
N ALA A 333 29.67 -55.41 -24.39
CA ALA A 333 30.22 -55.33 -23.02
C ALA A 333 31.66 -55.91 -22.96
N PRO A 334 32.48 -55.78 -21.87
CA PRO A 334 32.07 -55.90 -20.46
C PRO A 334 32.80 -55.07 -19.37
N ALA A 335 32.20 -55.08 -18.17
CA ALA A 335 32.77 -55.11 -16.81
C ALA A 335 33.78 -54.02 -16.32
N ARG A 336 33.50 -53.43 -15.15
CA ARG A 336 34.05 -53.81 -13.80
C ARG A 336 34.20 -52.60 -12.84
N ARG A 337 33.56 -52.68 -11.65
CA ARG A 337 33.92 -52.07 -10.31
C ARG A 337 34.04 -50.53 -10.21
N LYS A 338 33.79 -49.82 -9.09
CA LYS A 338 33.62 -50.10 -7.65
C LYS A 338 33.00 -48.85 -6.97
N SER A 339 32.43 -49.04 -5.79
CA SER A 339 31.95 -48.03 -4.83
C SER A 339 33.03 -47.04 -4.35
N ILE A 340 32.60 -45.82 -3.95
CA ILE A 340 32.56 -45.33 -2.56
C ILE A 340 31.25 -44.56 -2.41
#